data_AF-A0A811TDJ9-F1
#
_entry.id   AF-A0A811TDJ9-F1
#
_cell.length_a   1.000
_cell.length_b   1.000
_cell.length_c   1.000
_cell.angle_alpha   90.00
_cell.angle_beta   90.00
_cell.angle_gamma   90.00
#
_symmetry.space_group_name_H-M   'P 1'
#
loop_
_entity.id
_entity.type
_entity.pdbx_description
1 polymer ?
#
loop_
_entity_poly.entity_id
_entity_poly.type
_entity_poly.pdbx_seq_one_letter_code
_entity_poly.pdbx_strand_id
1 'polypeptide(L)'
;MKEKELILGLSEKQILVFLLEFIVVSTIFLGVWYYIGKFYQGVVFFFAKHILLALDYTPLQISAVNLSGAYMANFNLVPLVALAIATPRLAMKRRIEMLAIGISLLFLLHVLDLVAHFPMYFHGSGIAQFVVYSIGVGGVALPFIIWAVFVFLFSKRYTH
;
A
#
# COMPACT_ATOMS: atom_id res chain seq x y z
N MET A 1 -38.45 -10.69 7.66
CA MET A 1 -37.17 -11.40 7.46
C MET A 1 -36.14 -10.34 7.12
N LYS A 2 -35.21 -10.03 8.04
CA LYS A 2 -34.29 -8.88 7.94
C LYS A 2 -33.42 -9.01 6.70
N GLU A 3 -33.36 -7.96 5.88
CA GLU A 3 -32.35 -7.76 4.85
C GLU A 3 -30.97 -7.99 5.48
N LYS A 4 -30.35 -9.13 5.18
CA LYS A 4 -28.90 -9.23 5.27
C LYS A 4 -28.39 -8.25 4.21
N GLU A 5 -27.96 -7.06 4.63
CA GLU A 5 -27.13 -6.19 3.82
C GLU A 5 -25.89 -6.99 3.42
N LEU A 6 -25.97 -7.71 2.30
CA LEU A 6 -24.87 -8.49 1.77
C LEU A 6 -23.81 -7.50 1.35
N ILE A 7 -22.60 -7.65 1.89
CA ILE A 7 -21.40 -6.95 1.41
C ILE A 7 -21.36 -7.15 -0.10
N LEU A 8 -21.51 -6.06 -0.86
CA LEU A 8 -21.57 -6.03 -2.34
C LEU A 8 -22.77 -6.70 -3.03
N GLY A 9 -23.83 -7.10 -2.30
CA GLY A 9 -24.94 -7.85 -2.90
C GLY A 9 -24.50 -9.21 -3.47
N LEU A 10 -23.48 -9.81 -2.84
CA LEU A 10 -22.90 -11.10 -3.24
C LEU A 10 -23.48 -12.22 -2.39
N SER A 11 -23.69 -13.40 -2.98
CA SER A 11 -24.04 -14.60 -2.20
C SER A 11 -22.85 -15.12 -1.38
N GLU A 12 -23.11 -15.95 -0.38
CA GLU A 12 -22.05 -16.57 0.44
C GLU A 12 -21.01 -17.32 -0.41
N LYS A 13 -21.45 -18.03 -1.46
CA LYS A 13 -20.56 -18.68 -2.43
C LYS A 13 -19.67 -17.68 -3.17
N GLN A 14 -20.20 -16.53 -3.54
CA GLN A 14 -19.42 -15.48 -4.23
C GLN A 14 -18.40 -14.82 -3.30
N ILE A 15 -18.74 -14.63 -2.02
CA ILE A 15 -17.80 -14.14 -1.00
C ILE A 15 -16.65 -15.15 -0.82
N LEU A 16 -16.95 -16.45 -0.73
CA LEU A 16 -15.92 -17.49 -0.64
C LEU A 16 -14.99 -17.51 -1.85
N VAL A 17 -15.55 -17.40 -3.07
CA VAL A 17 -14.74 -17.32 -4.30
C VAL A 17 -13.85 -16.08 -4.28
N PHE A 18 -14.39 -14.91 -3.92
CA PHE A 18 -13.59 -13.68 -3.79
C PHE A 18 -12.41 -13.86 -2.82
N LEU A 19 -12.64 -14.43 -1.64
CA LEU A 19 -11.60 -14.64 -0.65
C LEU A 19 -10.53 -15.62 -1.14
N LEU A 20 -10.94 -16.71 -1.79
CA LEU A 20 -10.00 -17.67 -2.39
C LEU A 20 -9.17 -17.04 -3.51
N GLU A 21 -9.81 -16.31 -4.43
CA GLU A 21 -9.12 -15.58 -5.50
C GLU A 21 -8.14 -14.55 -4.91
N PHE A 22 -8.56 -13.78 -3.90
CA PHE A 22 -7.70 -12.82 -3.23
C PHE A 22 -6.45 -13.48 -2.63
N ILE A 23 -6.61 -14.61 -1.94
CA ILE A 23 -5.48 -15.36 -1.37
C ILE A 23 -4.55 -15.85 -2.48
N VAL A 24 -5.08 -16.53 -3.50
CA VAL A 24 -4.29 -17.08 -4.61
C VAL A 24 -3.52 -15.97 -5.34
N VAL A 25 -4.18 -14.88 -5.69
CA VAL A 25 -3.56 -13.75 -6.38
C VAL A 25 -2.51 -13.10 -5.49
N SER A 26 -2.79 -12.91 -4.20
CA SER A 26 -1.82 -12.35 -3.24
C SER A 26 -0.57 -13.23 -3.15
N THR A 27 -0.72 -14.55 -3.05
CA THR A 27 0.42 -15.49 -3.00
C THR A 27 1.27 -15.41 -4.26
N ILE A 28 0.64 -15.39 -5.44
CA ILE A 28 1.36 -15.26 -6.72
C ILE A 28 2.13 -13.93 -6.77
N PHE A 29 1.45 -12.82 -6.47
CA PHE A 29 2.08 -11.50 -6.49
C PHE A 29 3.17 -11.34 -5.42
N LEU A 30 3.04 -11.98 -4.26
CA LEU A 30 4.10 -12.03 -3.25
C LEU A 30 5.34 -12.77 -3.77
N GLY A 31 5.12 -13.89 -4.48
CA GLY A 31 6.21 -14.62 -5.15
C GLY A 31 6.93 -13.76 -6.19
N VAL A 32 6.18 -12.98 -6.99
CA VAL A 32 6.75 -12.02 -7.94
C VAL A 32 7.47 -10.87 -7.22
N TRP A 33 6.88 -10.35 -6.13
CA TRP A 33 7.43 -9.26 -5.33
C TRP A 33 8.83 -9.57 -4.83
N TYR A 34 9.12 -10.83 -4.48
CA TYR A 34 10.46 -11.24 -4.07
C TYR A 34 11.55 -10.85 -5.09
N TYR A 35 11.24 -10.89 -6.39
CA TYR A 35 12.18 -10.55 -7.46
C TYR A 35 12.20 -9.05 -7.78
N ILE A 36 11.04 -8.37 -7.75
CA ILE A 36 10.93 -6.97 -8.16
C ILE A 36 11.04 -5.96 -7.00
N GLY A 37 10.86 -6.40 -5.76
CA GLY A 37 10.81 -5.55 -4.58
C GLY A 37 12.10 -4.78 -4.34
N LYS A 38 13.26 -5.38 -4.68
CA LYS A 38 14.55 -4.68 -4.62
C LYS A 38 14.63 -3.50 -5.58
N PHE A 39 14.10 -3.66 -6.80
CA PHE A 39 14.05 -2.58 -7.78
C PHE A 39 13.13 -1.45 -7.29
N TYR A 40 11.93 -1.80 -6.83
CA TYR A 40 10.99 -0.85 -6.24
C TYR A 40 11.61 -0.06 -5.07
N GLN A 41 12.29 -0.76 -4.16
CA GLN A 41 13.00 -0.13 -3.05
C GLN A 41 14.07 0.85 -3.53
N GLY A 42 14.78 0.51 -4.61
CA GLY A 42 15.74 1.41 -5.24
C GLY A 42 15.10 2.71 -5.72
N VAL A 43 13.90 2.64 -6.30
CA VAL A 43 13.14 3.83 -6.72
C VAL A 43 12.69 4.64 -5.50
N VAL A 44 12.11 4.02 -4.48
CA VAL A 44 11.73 4.72 -3.23
C VAL A 44 12.93 5.44 -2.61
N PHE A 45 14.08 4.75 -2.52
CA PHE A 45 15.30 5.33 -1.98
C PHE A 45 15.84 6.47 -2.83
N PHE A 46 15.75 6.37 -4.17
CA PHE A 46 16.14 7.46 -5.06
C PHE A 46 15.39 8.75 -4.71
N PHE A 47 14.06 8.70 -4.58
CA PHE A 47 13.28 9.89 -4.20
C PHE A 47 13.56 10.35 -2.78
N ALA A 48 13.61 9.42 -1.82
CA ALA A 48 13.89 9.75 -0.43
C ALA A 48 15.25 10.42 -0.24
N LYS A 49 16.29 9.96 -0.96
CA LYS A 49 17.63 10.57 -0.93
C LYS A 49 17.61 12.05 -1.30
N HIS A 50 16.83 12.45 -2.31
CA HIS A 50 16.74 13.85 -2.72
C HIS A 50 16.09 14.70 -1.63
N ILE A 51 15.05 14.18 -0.98
CA ILE A 51 14.39 14.85 0.15
C ILE A 51 15.36 14.98 1.33
N LEU A 52 16.08 13.90 1.67
CA LEU A 52 17.02 13.89 2.78
C LEU A 52 18.18 14.87 2.57
N LEU A 53 18.72 14.96 1.35
CA LEU A 53 19.73 15.97 1.02
C LEU A 53 19.17 17.39 1.15
N ALA A 54 17.91 17.62 0.79
CA ALA A 54 17.25 18.91 0.97
C ALA A 54 16.95 19.26 2.45
N LEU A 55 17.00 18.26 3.34
CA LEU A 55 16.89 18.41 4.79
C LEU A 55 18.27 18.45 5.49
N ASP A 56 19.34 18.71 4.74
CA ASP A 56 20.73 18.80 5.22
C ASP A 56 21.34 17.51 5.78
N TYR A 57 20.77 16.34 5.47
CA TYR A 57 21.43 15.07 5.79
C TYR A 57 22.59 14.80 4.83
N THR A 58 23.75 14.47 5.40
CA THR A 58 24.96 14.18 4.62
C THR A 58 24.86 12.83 3.90
N PRO A 59 25.59 12.62 2.78
CA PRO A 59 25.68 11.31 2.14
C PRO A 59 26.14 10.20 3.08
N LEU A 60 27.01 10.53 4.05
CA LEU A 60 27.49 9.60 5.07
C LEU A 60 26.33 9.14 5.98
N GLN A 61 25.52 10.08 6.50
CA GLN A 61 24.33 9.76 7.30
C GLN A 61 23.32 8.94 6.50
N ILE A 62 23.10 9.29 5.23
CA ILE A 62 22.20 8.56 4.32
C ILE A 62 22.67 7.11 4.11
N SER A 63 23.97 6.89 3.99
CA SER A 63 24.53 5.53 3.85
C SER A 63 24.55 4.72 5.16
N ALA A 64 24.59 5.40 6.32
CA ALA A 64 24.66 4.77 7.63
C ALA A 64 23.36 4.09 8.04
N VAL A 65 22.21 4.61 7.58
CA VAL A 65 20.92 3.93 7.75
C VAL A 65 20.89 2.77 6.74
N ASN A 66 21.16 1.56 7.21
CA ASN A 66 21.15 0.37 6.36
C ASN A 66 19.73 0.02 5.92
N LEU A 67 19.29 0.61 4.81
CA LEU A 67 17.96 0.43 4.24
C LEU A 67 17.83 -0.88 3.45
N SER A 68 18.86 -1.72 3.41
CA SER A 68 18.85 -2.98 2.67
C SER A 68 17.82 -3.97 3.20
N GLY A 69 17.28 -3.79 4.42
CA GLY A 69 16.21 -4.63 4.96
C GLY A 69 14.78 -4.13 4.64
N ALA A 70 14.63 -2.88 4.21
CA ALA A 70 13.32 -2.24 4.06
C ALA A 70 12.49 -2.76 2.86
N TYR A 71 13.11 -3.46 1.90
CA TYR A 71 12.38 -4.01 0.74
C TYR A 71 11.36 -5.09 1.11
N MET A 72 11.52 -5.73 2.28
CA MET A 72 10.54 -6.68 2.83
C MET A 72 9.41 -6.00 3.63
N ALA A 73 9.38 -4.67 3.76
CA ALA A 73 8.28 -3.99 4.47
C ALA A 73 7.18 -3.49 3.51
N ASN A 74 7.48 -3.36 2.21
CA ASN A 74 6.64 -2.69 1.23
C ASN A 74 5.66 -3.61 0.50
N PHE A 75 5.18 -4.68 1.17
CA PHE A 75 4.26 -5.64 0.57
C PHE A 75 2.86 -5.09 0.33
N ASN A 76 2.53 -3.88 0.78
CA ASN A 76 1.19 -3.29 0.69
C ASN A 76 0.66 -3.15 -0.75
N LEU A 77 1.55 -3.15 -1.75
CA LEU A 77 1.17 -3.22 -3.16
C LEU A 77 0.54 -4.57 -3.55
N VAL A 78 0.97 -5.67 -2.93
CA VAL A 78 0.45 -7.03 -3.16
C VAL A 78 -1.05 -7.12 -2.87
N PRO A 79 -1.54 -6.83 -1.66
CA PRO A 79 -2.97 -6.89 -1.38
C PRO A 79 -3.76 -5.84 -2.17
N LEU A 80 -3.20 -4.67 -2.51
CA LEU A 80 -3.89 -3.70 -3.37
C LEU A 80 -4.18 -4.28 -4.75
N VAL A 81 -3.17 -4.88 -5.38
CA VAL A 81 -3.32 -5.50 -6.71
C VAL A 81 -4.22 -6.73 -6.63
N ALA A 82 -4.07 -7.55 -5.60
CA ALA A 82 -4.93 -8.70 -5.40
C ALA A 82 -6.40 -8.29 -5.21
N LEU A 83 -6.69 -7.26 -4.42
CA LEU A 83 -8.04 -6.70 -4.29
C LEU A 83 -8.54 -6.17 -5.64
N ALA A 84 -7.70 -5.46 -6.39
CA ALA A 84 -8.05 -4.94 -7.71
C ALA A 84 -8.43 -6.03 -8.71
N ILE A 85 -7.92 -7.26 -8.56
CA ILE A 85 -8.17 -8.40 -9.45
C ILE A 85 -9.32 -9.26 -8.92
N ALA A 86 -9.30 -9.63 -7.64
CA ALA A 86 -10.28 -10.54 -7.06
C ALA A 86 -11.66 -9.90 -6.87
N THR A 87 -11.75 -8.56 -6.75
CA THR A 87 -13.04 -7.92 -6.47
C THR A 87 -14.06 -8.23 -7.57
N PRO A 88 -15.17 -8.91 -7.25
CA PRO A 88 -16.17 -9.26 -8.25
C PRO A 88 -16.92 -8.01 -8.70
N ARG A 89 -17.37 -7.99 -9.96
CA ARG A 89 -18.17 -6.91 -10.56
C ARG A 89 -17.52 -5.51 -10.55
N LEU A 90 -16.25 -5.37 -10.16
CA LEU A 90 -15.52 -4.12 -10.28
C LEU A 90 -15.18 -3.89 -11.76
N ALA A 91 -15.70 -2.81 -12.34
CA ALA A 91 -15.45 -2.45 -13.74
C ALA A 91 -13.96 -2.19 -14.00
N MET A 92 -13.47 -2.54 -15.18
CA MET A 92 -12.04 -2.41 -15.54
C MET A 92 -11.50 -1.00 -15.34
N LYS A 93 -12.27 0.03 -15.76
CA LYS A 93 -11.93 1.44 -15.54
C LYS A 93 -11.65 1.74 -14.06
N ARG A 94 -12.51 1.25 -13.15
CA ARG A 94 -12.35 1.47 -11.70
C ARG A 94 -11.16 0.71 -11.13
N ARG A 95 -10.85 -0.47 -11.66
CA ARG A 95 -9.62 -1.21 -11.28
C ARG A 95 -8.38 -0.37 -11.60
N ILE A 96 -8.33 0.19 -12.81
CA ILE A 96 -7.22 1.03 -13.25
C ILE A 96 -7.12 2.30 -12.40
N GLU A 97 -8.24 2.99 -12.14
CA GLU A 97 -8.26 4.17 -11.27
C GLU A 97 -7.79 3.85 -9.83
N MET A 98 -8.30 2.74 -9.26
CA MET A 98 -7.91 2.28 -7.92
C MET A 98 -6.41 1.96 -7.85
N LEU A 99 -5.87 1.29 -8.87
CA LEU A 99 -4.45 0.97 -8.94
C LEU A 99 -3.61 2.23 -9.13
N ALA A 100 -3.98 3.12 -10.05
CA ALA A 100 -3.22 4.35 -10.32
C ALA A 100 -3.12 5.23 -9.07
N ILE A 101 -4.26 5.44 -8.39
CA ILE A 101 -4.30 6.24 -7.15
C ILE A 101 -3.62 5.48 -6.01
N GLY A 102 -3.95 4.21 -5.82
CA GLY A 102 -3.45 3.43 -4.70
C GLY A 102 -1.93 3.19 -4.75
N ILE A 103 -1.38 2.86 -5.92
CA ILE A 103 0.07 2.70 -6.10
C ILE A 103 0.79 4.02 -5.83
N SER A 104 0.24 5.14 -6.31
CA SER A 104 0.82 6.47 -6.08
C SER A 104 0.82 6.83 -4.60
N LEU A 105 -0.30 6.62 -3.90
CA LEU A 105 -0.40 6.89 -2.46
C LEU A 105 0.55 6.01 -1.64
N LEU A 106 0.59 4.71 -1.92
CA LEU A 106 1.50 3.78 -1.24
C LEU A 106 2.95 4.14 -1.49
N PHE A 107 3.29 4.53 -2.73
CA PHE A 107 4.64 4.99 -3.06
C PHE A 107 5.05 6.23 -2.25
N LEU A 108 4.20 7.25 -2.21
CA LEU A 108 4.45 8.44 -1.40
C LEU A 108 4.60 8.10 0.09
N LEU A 109 3.78 7.17 0.60
CA LEU A 109 3.85 6.72 1.98
C LEU A 109 5.17 6.02 2.28
N HIS A 110 5.65 5.14 1.39
CA HIS A 110 6.94 4.47 1.56
C HIS A 110 8.12 5.45 1.51
N VAL A 111 8.05 6.49 0.66
CA VAL A 111 9.05 7.57 0.65
C VAL A 111 9.02 8.34 1.97
N LEU A 112 7.83 8.72 2.44
CA LEU A 112 7.67 9.45 3.70
C LEU A 112 8.17 8.64 4.89
N ASP A 113 7.83 7.35 4.96
CA ASP A 113 8.27 6.43 6.00
C ASP A 113 9.81 6.40 6.07
N LEU A 114 10.46 6.19 4.93
CA LEU A 114 11.91 6.16 4.84
C LEU A 114 12.53 7.48 5.31
N VAL A 115 12.00 8.62 4.86
CA VAL A 115 12.48 9.95 5.28
C VAL A 115 12.28 10.15 6.78
N ALA A 116 11.16 9.72 7.36
CA ALA A 116 10.86 9.88 8.78
C ALA A 116 11.78 9.06 9.70
N HIS A 117 12.35 7.95 9.22
CA HIS A 117 13.34 7.17 9.99
C HIS A 117 14.61 7.98 10.31
N PHE A 118 14.97 8.98 9.50
CA PHE A 118 16.18 9.78 9.73
C PHE A 118 16.10 10.69 10.96
N PRO A 119 15.14 11.62 11.07
CA PRO A 119 15.00 12.44 12.28
C PRO A 119 14.65 11.59 13.52
N MET A 120 14.00 10.44 13.35
CA MET A 120 13.83 9.48 14.45
C MET A 120 15.17 8.91 14.91
N TYR A 121 16.03 8.46 13.99
CA TYR A 121 17.31 7.82 14.31
C TYR A 121 18.38 8.81 14.79
N PHE A 122 18.55 9.94 14.10
CA PHE A 122 19.64 10.89 14.38
C PHE A 122 19.29 11.94 15.43
N HIS A 123 18.01 12.32 15.55
CA HIS A 123 17.58 13.42 16.44
C HIS A 123 16.61 12.97 17.53
N GLY A 124 16.24 11.68 17.60
CA GLY A 124 15.28 11.17 18.59
C GLY A 124 13.91 11.83 18.49
N SER A 125 13.52 12.31 17.29
CA SER A 125 12.29 13.09 17.12
C SER A 125 11.05 12.25 17.41
N GLY A 126 10.30 12.62 18.46
CA GLY A 126 9.05 11.96 18.82
C GLY A 126 7.97 12.10 17.74
N ILE A 127 7.96 13.21 16.99
CA ILE A 127 7.04 13.39 15.85
C ILE A 127 7.38 12.39 14.75
N ALA A 128 8.66 12.22 14.44
CA ALA A 128 9.10 11.29 13.41
C ALA A 128 8.80 9.84 13.81
N GLN A 129 9.00 9.49 15.08
CA GLN A 129 8.63 8.20 15.63
C GLN A 129 7.11 7.94 15.52
N PHE A 130 6.29 8.92 15.88
CA PHE A 130 4.84 8.83 15.71
C PHE A 130 4.44 8.59 14.25
N VAL A 131 5.09 9.27 13.30
CA VAL A 131 4.85 9.07 11.86
C VAL A 131 5.22 7.65 11.44
N VAL A 132 6.44 7.18 11.75
CA VAL A 132 6.90 5.82 11.38
C VAL A 132 5.96 4.75 11.94
N TYR A 133 5.57 4.83 13.21
CA TYR A 133 4.65 3.87 13.81
C TYR A 133 3.24 3.94 13.22
N SER A 134 2.74 5.15 12.96
CA SER A 134 1.44 5.34 12.31
C SER A 134 1.43 4.77 10.90
N ILE A 135 2.53 4.91 10.15
CA ILE A 135 2.69 4.30 8.82
C ILE A 135 2.81 2.79 8.92
N GLY A 136 3.52 2.25 9.91
CA GLY A 136 3.61 0.81 10.14
C GLY A 136 2.23 0.15 10.33
N VAL A 137 1.36 0.77 11.14
CA VAL A 137 -0.01 0.28 11.35
C VAL A 137 -0.91 0.60 10.16
N GLY A 138 -0.92 1.85 9.72
CA GLY A 138 -1.80 2.34 8.66
C GLY A 138 -1.48 1.74 7.29
N GLY A 139 -0.21 1.49 6.99
CA GLY A 139 0.26 0.93 5.73
C GLY A 139 -0.31 -0.45 5.45
N VAL A 140 -0.46 -1.29 6.48
CA VAL A 140 -1.08 -2.62 6.37
C VAL A 140 -2.57 -2.52 6.00
N ALA A 141 -3.28 -1.55 6.59
CA ALA A 141 -4.71 -1.35 6.35
C ALA A 141 -5.01 -0.57 5.05
N LEU A 142 -4.08 0.26 4.58
CA LEU A 142 -4.30 1.20 3.50
C LEU A 142 -4.79 0.57 2.19
N PRO A 143 -4.29 -0.58 1.72
CA PRO A 143 -4.82 -1.27 0.55
C PRO A 143 -6.32 -1.57 0.66
N PHE A 144 -6.77 -1.99 1.84
CA PHE A 144 -8.17 -2.30 2.12
C PHE A 144 -9.03 -1.04 2.23
N ILE A 145 -8.48 0.04 2.80
CA ILE A 145 -9.15 1.35 2.84
C ILE A 145 -9.36 1.88 1.42
N ILE A 146 -8.31 1.89 0.59
CA ILE A 146 -8.39 2.30 -0.81
C ILE A 146 -9.45 1.48 -1.54
N TRP A 147 -9.39 0.15 -1.40
CA TRP A 147 -10.38 -0.74 -1.98
C TRP A 147 -11.81 -0.41 -1.53
N ALA A 148 -12.04 -0.24 -0.22
CA ALA A 148 -13.35 0.07 0.32
C ALA A 148 -13.90 1.40 -0.24
N VAL A 149 -13.06 2.42 -0.39
CA VAL A 149 -13.45 3.70 -1.01
C VAL A 149 -13.94 3.49 -2.46
N PHE A 150 -13.20 2.73 -3.26
CA PHE A 150 -13.57 2.45 -4.66
C PHE A 150 -14.82 1.58 -4.80
N VAL A 151 -14.98 0.64 -3.87
CA VAL A 151 -16.08 -0.31 -3.89
C VAL A 151 -17.39 0.30 -3.35
N PHE A 152 -17.34 1.05 -2.25
CA PHE A 152 -18.55 1.52 -1.58
C PHE A 152 -18.91 2.97 -1.89
N LEU A 153 -17.92 3.87 -1.98
CA LEU A 153 -18.20 5.31 -2.16
C LEU A 153 -18.36 5.67 -3.64
N PHE A 154 -17.50 5.13 -4.52
CA PHE A 154 -17.57 5.43 -5.95
C PHE A 154 -18.58 4.56 -6.72
N SER A 155 -19.15 3.53 -6.09
CA SER A 155 -20.21 2.72 -6.68
C SER A 155 -21.57 3.41 -6.70
N LYS A 156 -21.90 4.23 -5.69
CA LYS A 156 -23.18 4.94 -5.58
C LYS A 156 -23.39 6.10 -6.57
N ARG A 157 -22.38 6.52 -7.34
CA ARG A 157 -22.46 7.73 -8.18
C ARG A 157 -22.98 7.54 -9.62
N TYR A 158 -23.32 6.33 -10.06
CA TYR A 158 -23.66 6.07 -11.48
C TYR A 158 -24.85 5.13 -11.70
N THR A 159 -25.75 4.99 -10.71
CA THR A 159 -27.04 4.30 -10.86
C THR A 159 -28.20 5.29 -11.05
N HIS A 160 -27.99 6.34 -11.83
CA HIS A 160 -29.03 7.27 -12.28
C HIS A 160 -28.87 7.50 -13.78
#